data_AF-A0A1E5NH21-F1
#
_entry.id   AF-A0A1E5NH21-F1
#
_cell.length_a   1.000
_cell.length_b   1.000
_cell.length_c   1.000
_cell.angle_alpha   90.00
_cell.angle_beta   90.00
_cell.angle_gamma   90.00
#
_symmetry.space_group_name_H-M   'P 1'
#
loop_
_entity.id
_entity.type
_entity.pdbx_description
1 polymer ?
#
loop_
_entity_poly.entity_id
_entity_poly.type
_entity_poly.pdbx_seq_one_letter_code
_entity_poly.pdbx_strand_id
1 'polypeptide(L)' 'MKTTKDYKNISLNLTKKEIDFIDSKRKTPYNTSFASFCLALIREGLEARYKDEYKNYIIEENTTDDVKKVL' A
#
# COMPACT_ATOMS: atom_id res chain seq x y z
N MET A 1 -11.88 -12.90 5.59
CA MET A 1 -11.59 -11.56 5.04
C MET A 1 -10.65 -10.89 6.02
N LYS A 2 -9.42 -10.55 5.62
CA LYS A 2 -8.44 -9.89 6.51
C LYS A 2 -9.01 -8.53 6.92
N THR A 3 -8.98 -8.25 8.21
CA THR A 3 -9.37 -6.96 8.79
C THR A 3 -8.14 -6.05 8.89
N THR A 4 -8.33 -4.75 9.11
CA THR A 4 -7.23 -3.80 9.32
C THR A 4 -6.29 -4.18 10.46
N LYS A 5 -6.76 -5.01 11.42
CA LYS A 5 -5.96 -5.54 12.54
C LYS A 5 -4.95 -6.62 12.12
N ASP A 6 -5.15 -7.24 10.96
CA ASP A 6 -4.27 -8.30 10.45
C ASP A 6 -3.05 -7.76 9.69
N TYR A 7 -2.98 -6.43 9.52
CA TYR A 7 -1.87 -5.75 8.83
C TYR A 7 -0.87 -5.19 9.84
N LYS A 8 0.42 -5.23 9.48
CA LYS A 8 1.46 -4.54 10.24
C LYS A 8 1.23 -3.04 10.20
N ASN A 9 1.24 -2.40 11.37
CA ASN A 9 1.20 -0.95 11.48
C ASN A 9 2.56 -0.37 11.09
N ILE A 10 2.55 0.70 10.30
CA ILE A 10 3.73 1.47 9.92
C ILE A 10 3.49 2.92 10.32
N SER A 11 4.46 3.53 10.99
CA SER A 11 4.45 4.95 11.32
C SER A 11 5.35 5.71 10.37
N LEU A 12 4.81 6.79 9.78
CA LEU A 12 5.57 7.70 8.93
C LEU A 12 5.92 8.94 9.75
N ASN A 13 7.21 9.30 9.76
CA ASN A 13 7.66 10.53 10.40
C ASN A 13 7.58 11.68 9.39
N LEU A 14 6.46 12.40 9.39
CA LEU A 14 6.18 13.50 8.47
C LEU A 14 6.07 14.82 9.22
N THR A 15 6.57 15.88 8.61
CA THR A 15 6.35 17.24 9.09
C THR A 15 4.90 17.68 8.85
N LYS A 16 4.45 18.70 9.59
CA LYS A 16 3.12 19.28 9.40
C LYS A 16 2.87 19.75 7.96
N LYS A 17 3.87 20.37 7.33
CA LYS A 17 3.75 20.85 5.94
C LYS A 17 3.52 19.72 4.95
N GLU A 18 4.19 18.58 5.14
CA GLU A 18 4.01 17.40 4.29
C GLU A 18 2.63 16.78 4.49
N ILE A 19 2.15 16.70 5.74
CA ILE A 19 0.80 16.22 6.05
C ILE A 19 -0.24 17.12 5.36
N ASP A 20 -0.14 18.44 5.51
CA ASP A 20 -1.07 19.40 4.91
C ASP A 20 -1.07 19.30 3.37
N PHE A 21 0.11 19.13 2.77
CA PHE A 21 0.23 18.90 1.33
C PHE A 21 -0.49 17.63 0.88
N ILE A 22 -0.24 16.50 1.55
CA ILE A 22 -0.89 15.21 1.24
C ILE A 22 -2.41 15.33 1.41
N ASP A 23 -2.86 15.97 2.49
CA ASP A 23 -4.27 16.16 2.80
C ASP A 23 -4.99 17.01 1.73
N SER A 24 -4.28 17.96 1.13
CA SER A 24 -4.79 18.76 -0.01
C SER A 24 -4.95 17.95 -1.30
N LYS A 25 -4.09 16.94 -1.52
CA LYS A 25 -4.10 16.11 -2.74
C LYS A 25 -5.11 14.98 -2.66
N ARG A 26 -5.26 14.35 -1.50
CA ARG A 26 -6.19 13.21 -1.33
C ARG A 26 -7.68 13.57 -1.41
N LYS A 27 -8.04 14.86 -1.43
CA LYS A 27 -9.43 15.33 -1.47
C LYS A 27 -9.97 15.53 -2.89
N THR A 28 -9.12 15.41 -3.91
CA THR A 28 -9.46 15.76 -5.29
C THR A 28 -8.93 14.68 -6.24
N PRO A 29 -9.75 14.00 -7.05
CA PRO A 29 -11.22 14.07 -7.20
C PRO A 29 -12.02 13.13 -6.25
N TYR A 30 -11.35 12.28 -5.47
CA TYR A 30 -12.02 11.30 -4.58
C TYR A 30 -11.50 11.47 -3.16
N ASN A 31 -12.40 11.72 -2.19
CA ASN A 31 -12.08 11.90 -0.78
C ASN A 31 -11.64 10.56 -0.13
N THR A 32 -10.40 10.17 -0.40
CA THR A 32 -9.80 8.92 0.07
C THR A 32 -9.22 9.11 1.47
N SER A 33 -9.23 8.05 2.30
CA SER A 33 -8.58 8.12 3.62
C SER A 33 -7.09 8.43 3.48
N PHE A 34 -6.52 9.16 4.45
CA PHE A 34 -5.09 9.51 4.42
C PHE A 34 -4.19 8.27 4.29
N ALA A 35 -4.48 7.23 5.07
CA ALA A 35 -3.71 5.99 5.05
C ALA A 35 -3.81 5.27 3.69
N SER A 36 -5.02 5.16 3.12
CA SER A 36 -5.21 4.54 1.80
C SER A 36 -4.51 5.31 0.69
N PHE A 37 -4.52 6.63 0.76
CA PHE A 37 -3.82 7.49 -0.21
C PHE A 37 -2.30 7.31 -0.12
N CYS A 38 -1.73 7.33 1.09
CA CYS A 38 -0.30 7.07 1.28
C CYS A 38 0.11 5.67 0.81
N LEU A 39 -0.70 4.65 1.10
CA LEU A 39 -0.44 3.28 0.63
C LEU A 39 -0.43 3.18 -0.90
N ALA A 40 -1.34 3.85 -1.59
CA ALA A 40 -1.37 3.88 -3.04
C ALA A 40 -0.09 4.51 -3.63
N LEU A 41 0.35 5.64 -3.08
CA LEU A 41 1.59 6.31 -3.53
C LEU A 41 2.84 5.45 -3.28
N ILE A 42 2.92 4.78 -2.13
CA ILE A 42 4.03 3.86 -1.82
C ILE A 42 4.04 2.73 -2.85
N ARG A 43 2.87 2.15 -3.14
CA ARG A 43 2.73 1.10 -4.15
C ARG A 43 3.17 1.56 -5.53
N GLU A 44 2.69 2.70 -5.99
CA GLU A 44 3.10 3.28 -7.29
C GLU A 44 4.61 3.51 -7.36
N GLY A 45 5.22 4.02 -6.28
CA GLY A 45 6.67 4.21 -6.21
C GLY A 45 7.47 2.91 -6.28
N LEU A 46 6.98 1.85 -5.62
CA LEU A 46 7.59 0.52 -5.68
C LEU A 46 7.43 -0.11 -7.07
N GLU A 47 6.25 -0.03 -7.67
CA GLU A 47 5.98 -0.54 -9.02
C GLU A 47 6.84 0.17 -10.07
N ALA A 48 7.03 1.49 -9.96
CA ALA A 48 7.88 2.24 -10.87
C ALA A 48 9.37 1.91 -10.69
N ARG A 49 9.83 1.73 -9.44
CA ARG A 49 11.24 1.48 -9.13
C ARG A 49 11.68 0.03 -9.39
N TYR A 50 10.79 -0.94 -9.16
CA TYR A 50 11.09 -2.38 -9.16
C TYR A 50 10.18 -3.15 -10.11
N LYS A 51 9.80 -2.54 -11.25
CA LYS A 51 8.74 -3.02 -12.16
C LYS A 51 8.70 -4.53 -12.40
N ASP A 52 9.85 -5.15 -12.66
CA ASP A 52 9.94 -6.58 -12.96
C ASP A 52 9.98 -7.45 -11.69
N GLU A 53 10.74 -7.03 -10.67
CA GLU A 53 10.89 -7.76 -9.39
C GLU A 53 9.61 -7.72 -8.55
N TYR A 54 8.96 -6.57 -8.47
CA TYR A 54 7.72 -6.37 -7.70
C TYR A 54 6.57 -7.21 -8.26
N LYS A 55 6.48 -7.32 -9.59
CA LYS A 55 5.49 -8.16 -10.26
C LYS A 55 5.70 -9.64 -9.94
N ASN A 56 6.95 -10.11 -9.95
CA ASN A 56 7.26 -11.49 -9.60
C ASN A 56 6.99 -11.78 -8.11
N TYR A 57 7.36 -10.86 -7.21
CA TYR A 57 7.14 -11.01 -5.76
C TYR A 57 5.66 -11.16 -5.40
N ILE A 58 4.77 -10.34 -5.98
CA ILE A 58 3.32 -10.44 -5.70
C ILE A 58 2.69 -11.70 -6.32
N ILE A 59 3.23 -12.21 -7.43
CA ILE A 59 2.75 -13.46 -8.04
C ILE A 59 3.16 -14.68 -7.19
N GLU A 60 4.38 -14.69 -6.64
CA GLU A 60 4.85 -15.76 -5.75
C GLU A 60 4.04 -15.86 -4.45
N GLU A 61 3.67 -14.74 -3.82
CA GLU A 61 2.83 -14.77 -2.61
C GLU A 61 1.42 -15.34 -2.87
N ASN A 62 0.81 -15.07 -4.04
CA ASN A 62 -0.50 -15.61 -4.39
C ASN A 62 -0.47 -17.11 -4.71
N THR A 63 0.66 -17.64 -5.18
CA THR A 63 0.80 -19.08 -5.47
C THR A 63 1.01 -19.89 -4.19
N THR A 64 1.57 -19.27 -3.14
CA THR A 64 1.89 -19.96 -1.87
C THR A 64 0.67 -20.11 -0.95
N ASP A 65 -0.32 -19.21 -1.04
CA ASP A 65 -1.56 -19.28 -0.25
C ASP A 65 -2.52 -20.38 -0.75
N ASP A 66 -2.54 -20.66 -2.06
CA ASP A 66 -3.33 -21.76 -2.64
C ASP A 66 -2.76 -23.15 -2.30
N VAL A 67 -1.44 -23.30 -2.16
CA VAL A 67 -0.82 -24.59 -1.78
C VAL A 67 -1.11 -24.95 -0.32
N LYS A 68 -1.35 -23.98 0.57
CA LYS A 68 -1.70 -24.22 1.98
C LYS A 68 -3.16 -24.60 2.23
N LYS A 69 -4.03 -24.55 1.21
CA LYS A 69 -5.44 -24.96 1.30
C LYS A 69 -5.71 -26.40 0.84
N VAL A 70 -4.71 -27.08 0.26
CA VAL A 70 -4.85 -28.41 -0.34
C VAL A 70 -4.18 -29.51 0.52
N LEU A 71 -3.75 -29.20 1.75
CA LEU A 71 -3.22 -30.18 2.72
C LEU A 71 -4.07 -30.22 3.99
#